data_AF-A0A842N2W8-F1
#
_entry.id   AF-A0A842N2W8-F1
#
_cell.length_a   1.000
_cell.length_b   1.000
_cell.length_c   1.000
_cell.angle_alpha   90.00
_cell.angle_beta   90.00
_cell.angle_gamma   90.00
#
_symmetry.space_group_name_H-M   'P 1'
#
loop_
_entity.id
_entity.type
_entity.pdbx_description
1 polymer ?
#
loop_
_entity_poly.entity_id
_entity_poly.type
_entity_poly.pdbx_seq_one_letter_code
_entity_poly.pdbx_strand_id
1 'polypeptide(L)'
;GNGGGAPGGRGGGNTSHQGGEKKKKRGAAPPHNRVGNPGAPRAPPEKKKETAPRHKYAYCIIAMNPATAEFAGAKKLNAAFRRRMAVWINFKYQSIGEKIAAREAELVMKRSKVDEDTAYKLLRVGAEMRRQYLAGDLPYGPSPGDIINWAVLCNDGVDPKKAAEETIIALTSDNHEVQEDVRRIIDSVFR
;
A
#
# COMPACT_ATOMS: atom_id res chain seq x y z
N GLY A 1 39.22 17.99 51.31
CA GLY A 1 40.35 18.68 51.94
C GLY A 1 41.42 18.90 50.90
N ASN A 2 41.97 20.12 50.88
CA ASN A 2 43.04 20.68 50.03
C ASN A 2 42.78 20.74 48.51
N GLY A 3 42.86 21.89 47.83
CA GLY A 3 43.23 23.25 48.23
C GLY A 3 44.28 23.86 47.30
N GLY A 4 43.91 24.97 46.64
CA GLY A 4 44.77 26.09 46.19
C GLY A 4 45.59 25.88 44.90
N GLY A 5 45.79 26.87 44.02
CA GLY A 5 45.37 28.27 44.04
C GLY A 5 45.59 28.96 42.68
N ALA A 6 44.96 30.13 42.53
CA ALA A 6 45.24 31.18 41.52
C ALA A 6 46.50 32.00 41.96
N PRO A 7 46.94 33.14 41.35
CA PRO A 7 46.27 34.05 40.39
C PRO A 7 47.16 34.83 39.37
N GLY A 8 46.51 35.69 38.56
CA GLY A 8 47.08 36.94 37.99
C GLY A 8 47.47 36.90 36.50
N GLY A 9 47.25 37.91 35.65
CA GLY A 9 46.62 39.23 35.80
C GLY A 9 46.78 40.10 34.54
N ARG A 10 45.89 41.11 34.41
CA ARG A 10 46.01 42.48 33.86
C ARG A 10 46.40 42.80 32.39
N GLY A 11 45.62 43.74 31.83
CA GLY A 11 46.01 44.82 30.89
C GLY A 11 45.35 44.72 29.51
N GLY A 12 44.70 45.71 28.90
CA GLY A 12 44.54 47.15 29.15
C GLY A 12 44.50 47.90 27.79
N GLY A 13 43.61 48.90 27.64
CA GLY A 13 43.71 50.01 26.67
C GLY A 13 43.33 49.71 25.21
N ASN A 14 42.22 50.19 24.63
CA ASN A 14 41.85 51.58 24.25
C ASN A 14 42.47 52.04 22.90
N THR A 15 41.63 52.34 21.90
CA THR A 15 41.54 53.60 21.11
C THR A 15 40.99 53.44 19.69
N SER A 16 40.32 54.51 19.29
CA SER A 16 39.46 54.77 18.14
C SER A 16 40.18 55.44 16.95
N HIS A 17 39.41 55.65 15.87
CA HIS A 17 39.63 56.50 14.67
C HIS A 17 40.33 55.80 13.49
N GLN A 18 39.96 55.98 12.21
CA GLN A 18 39.11 56.94 11.49
C GLN A 18 38.90 56.38 10.05
N GLY A 19 37.87 56.82 9.32
CA GLY A 19 37.97 56.90 7.86
C GLY A 19 36.71 56.64 7.03
N GLY A 20 36.11 57.72 6.51
CA GLY A 20 35.76 57.80 5.09
C GLY A 20 34.32 57.53 4.66
N GLU A 21 33.58 58.60 4.40
CA GLU A 21 32.36 58.61 3.56
C GLU A 21 32.58 57.99 2.18
N LYS A 22 31.55 57.29 1.66
CA LYS A 22 31.13 57.38 0.25
C LYS A 22 29.67 56.91 0.08
N LYS A 23 28.76 57.89 -0.02
CA LYS A 23 27.40 57.73 -0.56
C LYS A 23 27.49 57.19 -1.99
N LYS A 24 26.90 56.02 -2.26
CA LYS A 24 26.55 55.60 -3.62
C LYS A 24 25.08 55.20 -3.65
N LYS A 25 24.24 56.13 -4.11
CA LYS A 25 22.84 55.89 -4.47
C LYS A 25 22.80 54.73 -5.49
N ARG A 26 22.07 53.66 -5.18
CA ARG A 26 21.58 52.69 -6.17
C ARG A 26 20.08 52.55 -5.95
N GLY A 27 19.34 52.83 -7.02
CA GLY A 27 17.88 52.97 -7.01
C GLY A 27 17.17 51.71 -6.56
N ALA A 28 16.02 51.93 -5.92
CA ALA A 28 15.05 50.90 -5.61
C ALA A 28 14.50 50.31 -6.92
N ALA A 29 14.64 49.00 -7.10
CA ALA A 29 13.84 48.24 -8.04
C ALA A 29 12.52 47.84 -7.35
N PRO A 30 11.37 47.85 -8.04
CA PRO A 30 10.09 47.54 -7.43
C PRO A 30 10.00 46.04 -7.09
N PRO A 31 9.16 45.64 -6.11
CA PRO A 31 8.99 44.25 -5.76
C PRO A 31 8.27 43.52 -6.90
N HIS A 32 8.97 42.61 -7.57
CA HIS A 32 8.33 41.64 -8.45
C HIS A 32 7.40 40.77 -7.61
N ASN A 33 6.09 40.94 -7.80
CA ASN A 33 5.07 39.98 -7.40
C ASN A 33 5.39 38.65 -8.08
N ARG A 34 6.02 37.73 -7.33
CA ARG A 34 6.09 36.31 -7.71
C ARG A 34 4.69 35.74 -7.55
N VAL A 35 3.89 35.84 -8.61
CA VAL A 35 2.69 35.02 -8.77
C VAL A 35 3.20 33.58 -8.85
N GLY A 36 3.04 32.83 -7.76
CA GLY A 36 3.39 31.42 -7.71
C GLY A 36 2.62 30.65 -8.77
N ASN A 37 3.32 29.80 -9.54
CA ASN A 37 2.71 28.89 -10.50
C ASN A 37 1.64 28.02 -9.78
N PRO A 38 0.35 28.12 -10.15
CA PRO A 38 -0.74 27.40 -9.48
C PRO A 38 -0.66 25.87 -9.64
N GLY A 39 0.22 25.37 -10.51
CA GLY A 39 0.43 23.94 -10.76
C GLY A 39 1.64 23.31 -10.07
N ALA A 40 2.43 24.04 -9.28
CA ALA A 40 3.56 23.44 -8.58
C ALA A 40 3.08 22.71 -7.30
N PRO A 41 3.43 21.42 -7.09
CA PRO A 41 3.09 20.72 -5.86
C PRO A 41 3.66 21.50 -4.67
N ARG A 42 2.78 21.97 -3.78
CA ARG A 42 3.18 22.73 -2.61
C ARG A 42 4.06 21.84 -1.74
N ALA A 43 5.22 22.36 -1.35
CA ALA A 43 6.10 21.68 -0.42
C ALA A 43 5.31 21.27 0.85
N PRO A 44 5.56 20.08 1.42
CA PRO A 44 4.91 19.64 2.64
C PRO A 44 5.06 20.70 3.74
N PRO A 45 4.00 20.93 4.55
CA PRO A 45 4.01 21.99 5.55
C PRO A 45 5.14 21.84 6.54
N GLU A 46 5.76 20.67 6.76
CA GLU A 46 6.91 20.49 7.66
C GLU A 46 8.14 21.35 7.32
N LYS A 47 8.31 21.76 6.05
CA LYS A 47 9.38 22.70 5.66
C LYS A 47 9.03 24.17 5.94
N LYS A 48 7.80 24.43 6.38
CA LYS A 48 7.28 25.70 6.85
C LYS A 48 6.95 25.51 8.35
N LYS A 49 7.23 26.46 9.22
CA LYS A 49 6.80 26.32 10.63
C LYS A 49 5.30 26.60 10.77
N GLU A 50 4.46 25.93 9.98
CA GLU A 50 3.03 26.21 9.85
C GLU A 50 2.23 24.94 10.09
N THR A 51 1.40 24.95 11.14
CA THR A 51 0.48 23.87 11.46
C THR A 51 -0.80 24.07 10.65
N ALA A 52 -1.11 23.16 9.73
CA ALA A 52 -2.33 23.23 8.94
C ALA A 52 -3.54 22.70 9.75
N PRO A 53 -4.62 23.48 9.93
CA PRO A 53 -5.84 22.97 10.56
C PRO A 53 -6.51 21.91 9.67
N ARG A 54 -7.04 20.84 10.29
CA ARG A 54 -7.76 19.78 9.56
C ARG A 54 -9.09 20.32 9.03
N HIS A 55 -9.37 20.11 7.75
CA HIS A 55 -10.66 20.43 7.15
C HIS A 55 -11.80 19.55 7.72
N LYS A 56 -13.02 20.09 7.87
CA LYS A 56 -14.18 19.38 8.45
C LYS A 56 -14.48 18.04 7.76
N TYR A 57 -14.27 17.98 6.44
CA TYR A 57 -14.53 16.78 5.61
C TYR A 57 -13.26 15.98 5.28
N ALA A 58 -12.13 16.24 5.95
CA ALA A 58 -10.92 15.45 5.72
C ALA A 58 -11.03 14.09 6.42
N TYR A 59 -10.92 13.02 5.64
CA TYR A 59 -10.86 11.63 6.11
C TYR A 59 -9.50 11.01 5.75
N CYS A 60 -9.03 10.11 6.61
CA CYS A 60 -7.85 9.29 6.34
C CYS A 60 -8.31 7.83 6.26
N ILE A 61 -8.14 7.23 5.08
CA ILE A 61 -8.42 5.81 4.83
C ILE A 61 -7.08 5.14 4.60
N ILE A 62 -6.86 4.03 5.31
CA ILE A 62 -5.64 3.23 5.19
C ILE A 62 -6.08 1.81 4.88
N ALA A 63 -5.51 1.24 3.82
CA ALA A 63 -5.67 -0.16 3.46
C ALA A 63 -4.32 -0.85 3.63
N MET A 64 -4.32 -2.02 4.26
CA MET A 64 -3.15 -2.86 4.41
C MET A 64 -3.59 -4.32 4.46
N ASN A 65 -2.76 -5.20 3.92
CA ASN A 65 -2.88 -6.62 4.25
C ASN A 65 -2.40 -6.82 5.69
N PRO A 66 -3.10 -7.64 6.49
CA PRO A 66 -2.62 -7.97 7.83
C PRO A 66 -1.23 -8.61 7.74
N ALA A 67 -0.39 -8.40 8.75
CA ALA A 67 0.91 -9.05 8.84
C ALA A 67 0.70 -10.56 9.07
N THR A 68 0.56 -11.32 7.98
CA THR A 68 0.55 -12.78 7.92
C THR A 68 1.94 -13.30 7.53
N ALA A 69 2.15 -14.61 7.63
CA ALA A 69 3.41 -15.24 7.25
C ALA A 69 3.77 -15.00 5.76
N GLU A 70 2.78 -14.78 4.88
CA GLU A 70 3.05 -14.57 3.45
C GLU A 70 3.51 -13.15 3.11
N PHE A 71 3.21 -12.14 3.94
CA PHE A 71 3.73 -10.79 3.77
C PHE A 71 5.00 -10.62 4.59
N ALA A 72 5.98 -11.50 4.38
CA ALA A 72 7.29 -11.45 5.00
C ALA A 72 7.94 -10.07 4.75
N GLY A 73 7.94 -9.20 5.77
CA GLY A 73 8.41 -7.82 5.68
C GLY A 73 7.36 -6.77 6.07
N ALA A 74 6.07 -7.12 6.11
CA ALA A 74 5.02 -6.26 6.63
C ALA A 74 5.18 -6.07 8.14
N LYS A 75 5.69 -4.92 8.56
CA LYS A 75 5.79 -4.58 9.97
C LYS A 75 4.39 -4.52 10.58
N LYS A 76 4.20 -5.23 11.70
CA LYS A 76 2.98 -5.11 12.50
C LYS A 76 2.73 -3.63 12.79
N LEU A 77 1.50 -3.18 12.57
CA LEU A 77 1.13 -1.81 12.83
C LEU A 77 1.36 -1.48 14.31
N ASN A 78 2.01 -0.35 14.58
CA ASN A 78 2.29 0.07 15.95
C ASN A 78 0.98 0.15 16.76
N ALA A 79 0.97 -0.40 17.97
CA ALA A 79 -0.19 -0.38 18.87
C ALA A 79 -0.74 1.04 19.09
N ALA A 80 0.13 2.04 19.19
CA ALA A 80 -0.28 3.44 19.34
C ALA A 80 -1.00 3.96 18.08
N PHE A 81 -0.59 3.52 16.90
CA PHE A 81 -1.26 3.88 15.65
C PHE A 81 -2.60 3.15 15.54
N ARG A 82 -2.65 1.87 15.95
CA ARG A 82 -3.90 1.09 15.96
C ARG A 82 -5.01 1.74 16.77
N ARG A 83 -4.67 2.32 17.93
CA ARG A 83 -5.60 3.04 18.82
C ARG A 83 -6.12 4.37 18.25
N ARG A 84 -5.51 4.90 17.18
CA ARG A 84 -5.92 6.18 16.55
C ARG A 84 -6.87 6.00 15.38
N MET A 85 -7.09 4.75 14.94
CA MET A 85 -8.08 4.43 13.92
C MET A 85 -9.45 4.32 14.57
N ALA A 86 -10.40 5.13 14.10
CA ALA A 86 -11.77 5.14 14.64
C ALA A 86 -12.58 3.89 14.24
N VAL A 87 -12.29 3.32 13.07
CA VAL A 87 -13.03 2.18 12.51
C VAL A 87 -12.06 1.17 11.93
N TRP A 88 -12.32 -0.10 12.19
CA TRP A 88 -11.62 -1.24 11.61
C TRP A 88 -12.60 -2.07 10.79
N ILE A 89 -12.31 -2.23 9.50
CA ILE A 89 -13.10 -3.09 8.61
C ILE A 89 -12.19 -4.20 8.14
N ASN A 90 -12.53 -5.44 8.50
CA ASN A 90 -11.79 -6.62 8.08
C ASN A 90 -12.49 -7.24 6.87
N PHE A 91 -11.82 -7.21 5.72
CA PHE A 91 -12.29 -7.91 4.54
C PHE A 91 -11.85 -9.37 4.61
N LYS A 92 -12.79 -10.28 4.38
CA LYS A 92 -12.54 -11.72 4.22
C LYS A 92 -13.10 -12.17 2.87
N TYR A 93 -12.56 -13.24 2.33
CA TYR A 93 -13.15 -13.91 1.19
C TYR A 93 -14.60 -14.32 1.52
N GLN A 94 -15.49 -14.15 0.55
CA GLN A 94 -16.90 -14.50 0.71
C GLN A 94 -17.13 -15.98 0.39
N SER A 95 -16.38 -16.50 -0.60
CA SER A 95 -16.36 -17.91 -0.98
C SER A 95 -15.12 -18.63 -0.46
N ILE A 96 -15.31 -19.65 0.37
CA ILE A 96 -14.26 -20.48 1.01
C ILE A 96 -14.79 -21.92 1.15
N GLY A 97 -14.02 -22.90 0.69
CA GLY A 97 -14.40 -24.32 0.68
C GLY A 97 -15.73 -24.54 -0.05
N GLU A 98 -16.68 -25.19 0.62
CA GLU A 98 -18.01 -25.49 0.08
C GLU A 98 -18.92 -24.25 -0.03
N LYS A 99 -18.58 -23.16 0.67
CA LYS A 99 -19.39 -21.95 0.67
C LYS A 99 -19.04 -21.11 -0.55
N ILE A 100 -19.99 -20.95 -1.48
CA ILE A 100 -19.90 -20.01 -2.60
C ILE A 100 -20.90 -18.88 -2.39
N ALA A 101 -20.41 -17.64 -2.39
CA ALA A 101 -21.26 -16.47 -2.22
C ALA A 101 -21.85 -16.01 -3.55
N ALA A 102 -23.18 -15.95 -3.65
CA ALA A 102 -23.89 -15.52 -4.86
C ALA A 102 -23.45 -14.12 -5.35
N ARG A 103 -23.14 -13.21 -4.43
CA ARG A 103 -22.64 -11.87 -4.77
C ARG A 103 -21.26 -11.89 -5.42
N GLU A 104 -20.42 -12.86 -5.06
CA GLU A 104 -19.12 -13.04 -5.69
C GLU A 104 -19.28 -13.65 -7.09
N ALA A 105 -20.23 -14.59 -7.27
CA ALA A 105 -20.62 -15.11 -8.58
C ALA A 105 -21.13 -14.00 -9.51
N GLU A 106 -22.04 -13.15 -9.02
CA GLU A 106 -22.55 -11.99 -9.76
C GLU A 106 -21.40 -11.04 -10.17
N LEU A 107 -20.44 -10.81 -9.27
CA LEU A 107 -19.27 -9.98 -9.56
C LEU A 107 -18.41 -10.59 -10.67
N VAL A 108 -18.11 -11.89 -10.61
CA VAL A 108 -17.33 -12.60 -11.62
C VAL A 108 -18.04 -12.55 -12.96
N MET A 109 -19.31 -12.94 -13.03
CA MET A 109 -20.12 -12.90 -14.25
C MET A 109 -20.17 -11.51 -14.87
N LYS A 110 -20.42 -10.47 -14.06
CA LYS A 110 -20.53 -9.09 -14.54
C LYS A 110 -19.21 -8.55 -15.11
N ARG A 111 -18.07 -8.97 -14.56
CA ARG A 111 -16.74 -8.46 -14.94
C ARG A 111 -16.08 -9.26 -16.05
N SER A 112 -16.36 -10.55 -16.14
CA SER A 112 -15.75 -11.45 -17.13
C SER A 112 -16.68 -11.85 -18.28
N LYS A 113 -18.00 -11.69 -18.11
CA LYS A 113 -19.05 -12.06 -19.08
C LYS A 113 -19.19 -13.57 -19.35
N VAL A 114 -18.54 -14.42 -18.55
CA VAL A 114 -18.77 -15.87 -18.60
C VAL A 114 -20.19 -16.23 -18.18
N ASP A 115 -20.65 -17.40 -18.62
CA ASP A 115 -21.92 -17.97 -18.18
C ASP A 115 -21.89 -18.37 -16.69
N GLU A 116 -23.08 -18.60 -16.14
CA GLU A 116 -23.24 -18.93 -14.72
C GLU A 116 -22.53 -20.24 -14.33
N ASP A 117 -22.61 -21.29 -15.15
CA ASP A 117 -21.97 -22.58 -14.84
C ASP A 117 -20.45 -22.44 -14.77
N THR A 118 -19.86 -21.76 -15.75
CA THR A 118 -18.43 -21.43 -15.74
C THR A 118 -18.06 -20.61 -14.51
N ALA A 119 -18.80 -19.54 -14.20
CA ALA A 119 -18.53 -18.70 -13.02
C ALA A 119 -18.52 -19.49 -11.71
N TYR A 120 -19.52 -20.37 -11.50
CA TYR A 120 -19.58 -21.19 -10.29
C TYR A 120 -18.47 -22.23 -10.22
N LYS A 121 -18.07 -22.84 -11.35
CA LYS A 121 -16.93 -23.77 -11.39
C LYS A 121 -15.62 -23.09 -11.02
N LEU A 122 -15.34 -21.92 -11.62
CA LEU A 122 -14.15 -21.12 -11.29
C LEU A 122 -14.13 -20.71 -9.81
N LEU A 123 -15.29 -20.31 -9.27
CA LEU A 123 -15.42 -19.96 -7.86
C LEU A 123 -15.25 -21.14 -6.92
N ARG A 124 -15.68 -22.35 -7.30
CA ARG A 124 -15.44 -23.57 -6.49
C ARG A 124 -13.95 -23.86 -6.37
N VAL A 125 -13.20 -23.76 -7.46
CA VAL A 125 -11.74 -23.88 -7.43
C VAL A 125 -11.14 -22.81 -6.52
N GLY A 126 -11.50 -21.54 -6.74
CA GLY A 126 -10.97 -20.44 -5.92
C GLY A 126 -11.32 -20.57 -4.44
N ALA A 127 -12.52 -21.03 -4.10
CA ALA A 127 -12.96 -21.26 -2.72
C ALA A 127 -12.16 -22.39 -2.05
N GLU A 128 -11.89 -23.47 -2.77
CA GLU A 128 -11.09 -24.58 -2.26
C GLU A 128 -9.62 -24.17 -2.06
N MET A 129 -9.03 -23.45 -3.02
CA MET A 129 -7.68 -22.89 -2.86
C MET A 129 -7.59 -21.95 -1.65
N ARG A 130 -8.59 -21.09 -1.44
CA ARG A 130 -8.65 -20.22 -0.25
C ARG A 130 -8.77 -21.02 1.05
N ARG A 131 -9.47 -22.17 1.04
CA ARG A 131 -9.57 -23.05 2.20
C ARG A 131 -8.20 -23.62 2.57
N GLN A 132 -7.48 -24.15 1.58
CA GLN A 132 -6.13 -24.71 1.77
C GLN A 132 -5.12 -23.63 2.16
N TYR A 133 -5.22 -22.45 1.56
CA TYR A 133 -4.43 -21.28 1.95
C TYR A 133 -4.64 -20.89 3.42
N LEU A 134 -5.89 -20.80 3.88
CA LEU A 134 -6.18 -20.47 5.28
C LEU A 134 -5.77 -21.58 6.26
N ALA A 135 -5.65 -22.82 5.78
CA ALA A 135 -5.12 -23.94 6.55
C ALA A 135 -3.58 -23.96 6.59
N GLY A 136 -2.92 -23.22 5.70
CA GLY A 136 -1.46 -23.19 5.56
C GLY A 136 -0.91 -24.25 4.59
N ASP A 137 -1.77 -24.94 3.85
CA ASP A 137 -1.39 -25.97 2.87
C ASP A 137 -0.95 -25.36 1.54
N LEU A 138 -1.55 -24.22 1.14
CA LEU A 138 -1.14 -23.45 -0.03
C LEU A 138 -0.52 -22.11 0.38
N PRO A 139 0.52 -21.63 -0.34
CA PRO A 139 1.16 -20.35 -0.05
C PRO A 139 0.29 -19.14 -0.45
N TYR A 140 -0.79 -19.36 -1.21
CA TYR A 140 -1.59 -18.29 -1.76
C TYR A 140 -3.05 -18.69 -1.98
N GLY A 141 -3.97 -17.79 -1.63
CA GLY A 141 -5.40 -17.90 -1.89
C GLY A 141 -5.86 -16.86 -2.92
N PRO A 142 -6.42 -17.25 -4.07
CA PRO A 142 -6.72 -16.33 -5.16
C PRO A 142 -7.76 -15.29 -4.78
N SER A 143 -7.50 -14.03 -5.11
CA SER A 143 -8.46 -12.95 -4.90
C SER A 143 -9.63 -13.04 -5.90
N PRO A 144 -10.74 -12.33 -5.65
CA PRO A 144 -11.79 -12.21 -6.67
C PRO A 144 -11.27 -11.62 -7.99
N GLY A 145 -10.23 -10.77 -7.95
CA GLY A 145 -9.59 -10.22 -9.14
C GLY A 145 -8.89 -11.29 -9.97
N ASP A 146 -8.20 -12.23 -9.32
CA ASP A 146 -7.49 -13.31 -10.02
C ASP A 146 -8.48 -14.28 -10.66
N ILE A 147 -9.58 -14.59 -9.99
CA ILE A 147 -10.68 -15.38 -10.55
C ILE A 147 -11.31 -14.66 -11.75
N ILE A 148 -11.49 -13.33 -11.69
CA ILE A 148 -11.99 -12.55 -12.82
C ILE A 148 -11.01 -12.61 -14.00
N ASN A 149 -9.71 -12.47 -13.76
CA ASN A 149 -8.70 -12.56 -14.83
C ASN A 149 -8.71 -13.94 -15.50
N TRP A 150 -8.81 -15.01 -14.70
CA TRP A 150 -8.98 -16.36 -15.21
C TRP A 150 -10.27 -16.53 -16.02
N ALA A 151 -11.39 -15.99 -15.51
CA ALA A 151 -12.68 -16.02 -16.19
C ALA A 151 -12.68 -15.23 -17.51
N VAL A 152 -11.96 -14.11 -17.60
CA VAL A 152 -11.83 -13.34 -18.85
C VAL A 152 -11.20 -14.19 -19.95
N LEU A 153 -10.13 -14.93 -19.64
CA LEU A 153 -9.51 -15.85 -20.61
C LEU A 153 -10.48 -16.96 -21.05
N CYS A 154 -11.28 -17.49 -20.12
CA CYS A 154 -12.32 -18.46 -20.45
C CYS A 154 -13.38 -17.86 -21.40
N ASN A 155 -13.80 -16.63 -21.15
CA ASN A 155 -14.73 -15.90 -22.03
C ASN A 155 -14.13 -15.65 -23.43
N ASP A 156 -12.82 -15.44 -23.52
CA ASP A 156 -12.10 -15.29 -24.79
C ASP A 156 -11.93 -16.62 -25.56
N GLY A 157 -12.49 -17.71 -25.03
CA GLY A 157 -12.52 -19.02 -25.67
C GLY A 157 -11.33 -19.92 -25.33
N VAL A 158 -10.50 -19.52 -24.36
CA VAL A 158 -9.43 -20.37 -23.85
C VAL A 158 -10.02 -21.46 -22.96
N ASP A 159 -9.56 -22.69 -23.12
CA ASP A 159 -9.94 -23.79 -22.23
C ASP A 159 -9.65 -23.43 -20.75
N PRO A 160 -10.59 -23.65 -19.80
CA PRO A 160 -10.41 -23.26 -18.41
C PRO A 160 -9.13 -23.79 -17.77
N LYS A 161 -8.68 -25.01 -18.12
CA LYS A 161 -7.44 -25.57 -17.56
C LYS A 161 -6.22 -24.86 -18.12
N LYS A 162 -6.19 -24.61 -19.44
CA LYS A 162 -5.12 -23.83 -20.08
C LYS A 162 -5.07 -22.40 -19.56
N ALA A 163 -6.22 -21.76 -19.41
CA ALA A 163 -6.32 -20.42 -18.85
C ALA A 163 -5.80 -20.36 -17.41
N ALA A 164 -5.97 -21.45 -16.64
CA ALA A 164 -5.45 -21.53 -15.27
C ALA A 164 -3.92 -21.59 -15.21
N GLU A 165 -3.27 -22.22 -16.19
CA GLU A 165 -1.80 -22.29 -16.28
C GLU A 165 -1.19 -20.89 -16.36
N GLU A 166 -1.78 -20.01 -17.16
CA GLU A 166 -1.30 -18.63 -17.35
C GLU A 166 -1.74 -17.66 -16.25
N THR A 167 -2.65 -18.09 -15.37
CA THR A 167 -3.22 -17.24 -14.33
C THR A 167 -2.99 -17.83 -12.94
N ILE A 168 -3.94 -18.62 -12.45
CA ILE A 168 -4.02 -19.04 -11.05
C ILE A 168 -2.86 -19.96 -10.66
N ILE A 169 -2.45 -20.88 -11.53
CA ILE A 169 -1.37 -21.82 -11.23
C ILE A 169 -0.03 -21.08 -11.13
N ALA A 170 0.33 -20.32 -12.18
CA ALA A 170 1.56 -19.54 -12.21
C ALA A 170 1.64 -18.48 -11.10
N LEU A 171 0.50 -17.89 -10.70
CA LEU A 171 0.45 -16.90 -9.63
C LEU A 171 0.69 -17.51 -8.24
N THR A 172 0.35 -18.79 -8.04
CA THR A 172 0.38 -19.43 -6.72
C THR A 172 1.80 -19.69 -6.23
N SER A 173 2.67 -20.21 -7.10
CA SER A 173 4.07 -20.53 -6.74
C SER A 173 4.91 -20.84 -7.98
N ASP A 174 6.21 -20.59 -7.89
CA ASP A 174 7.21 -21.11 -8.84
C ASP A 174 7.58 -22.59 -8.57
N ASN A 175 7.14 -23.17 -7.44
CA ASN A 175 7.40 -24.57 -7.14
C ASN A 175 6.42 -25.48 -7.92
N HIS A 176 6.97 -26.34 -8.77
CA HIS A 176 6.21 -27.31 -9.56
C HIS A 176 5.30 -28.21 -8.71
N GLU A 177 5.72 -28.65 -7.52
CA GLU A 177 4.88 -29.49 -6.65
C GLU A 177 3.61 -28.77 -6.20
N VAL A 178 3.75 -27.49 -5.81
CA VAL A 178 2.61 -26.65 -5.42
C VAL A 178 1.71 -26.37 -6.62
N GLN A 179 2.28 -26.17 -7.81
CA GLN A 179 1.48 -26.02 -9.04
C GLN A 179 0.69 -27.29 -9.36
N GLU A 180 1.28 -28.48 -9.17
CA GLU A 180 0.57 -29.76 -9.34
C GLU A 180 -0.58 -29.91 -8.34
N ASP A 181 -0.43 -29.43 -7.10
CA ASP A 181 -1.55 -29.37 -6.13
C ASP A 181 -2.70 -28.53 -6.65
N VAL A 182 -2.41 -27.35 -7.20
CA VAL A 182 -3.43 -26.48 -7.80
C VAL A 182 -4.08 -27.12 -9.02
N ARG A 183 -3.31 -27.77 -9.90
CA ARG A 183 -3.83 -28.53 -11.05
C ARG A 183 -4.83 -29.61 -10.60
N ARG A 184 -4.51 -30.36 -9.54
CA ARG A 184 -5.41 -31.37 -8.97
C ARG A 184 -6.73 -30.77 -8.48
N ILE A 185 -6.69 -29.58 -7.87
CA ILE A 185 -7.92 -28.87 -7.46
C ILE A 185 -8.77 -28.50 -8.68
N ILE A 186 -8.14 -27.95 -9.73
CA ILE A 186 -8.84 -27.56 -10.97
C ILE A 186 -9.47 -28.78 -11.63
N ASP A 187 -8.73 -29.88 -11.76
CA ASP A 187 -9.21 -31.14 -12.34
C ASP A 187 -10.36 -31.77 -11.56
N SER A 188 -10.44 -31.53 -10.24
CA SER A 188 -11.56 -32.01 -9.43
C SER A 188 -12.90 -31.36 -9.83
N VAL A 189 -12.87 -30.15 -10.40
CA VAL A 189 -14.06 -29.38 -10.79
C VAL A 189 -14.33 -29.45 -12.29
N PHE A 190 -13.29 -29.40 -13.13
CA PHE A 190 -13.38 -29.38 -14.59
C PHE A 190 -13.12 -30.77 -15.21
N ARG A 191 -13.72 -31.83 -14.64
CA ARG A 191 -13.63 -33.19 -15.18
C ARG A 191 -14.20 -33.30 -16.58
#